data_AF-A0A8H5G5G5-F1
#
_entry.id   AF-A0A8H5G5G5-F1
#
_cell.length_a   1.000
_cell.length_b   1.000
_cell.length_c   1.000
_cell.angle_alpha   90.00
_cell.angle_beta   90.00
_cell.angle_gamma   90.00
#
_symmetry.space_group_name_H-M   'P 1'
#
loop_
_entity.id
_entity.type
_entity.pdbx_description
1 polymer ?
#
loop_
_entity_poly.entity_id
_entity_poly.type
_entity_poly.pdbx_seq_one_letter_code
_entity_poly.pdbx_strand_id
1 'polypeptide(L)'
;MPPTHESSDKTAKPAPFKGEPAKLDLFLSLFILWAGEQKRLKLDSGKLDPRKCIAEALLMMEGPATEWAAEYARHISRVRADEAGAVFPWEGNWDNFTHALKVQFRVANEQQLAKNKLEALKQGDKTVVEFSQIFKMWAEKTGFSDQDLQYKF
;
A
#
# COMPACT_ATOMS: atom_id res chain seq x y z
N MET A 1 -41.34 -27.08 -11.85
CA MET A 1 -40.94 -26.08 -10.84
C MET A 1 -39.72 -25.36 -11.38
N PRO A 2 -39.72 -24.01 -11.47
CA PRO A 2 -38.55 -23.29 -11.95
C PRO A 2 -37.43 -23.34 -10.90
N PRO A 3 -36.15 -23.33 -11.29
CA PRO A 3 -35.07 -23.13 -10.35
C PRO A 3 -35.06 -21.65 -9.92
N THR A 4 -35.21 -21.43 -8.63
CA THR A 4 -34.98 -20.13 -7.98
C THR A 4 -33.50 -19.80 -8.10
N HIS A 5 -33.14 -18.87 -8.99
CA HIS A 5 -31.87 -18.17 -8.89
C HIS A 5 -31.95 -17.26 -7.66
N GLU A 6 -31.51 -17.75 -6.51
CA GLU A 6 -31.09 -16.89 -5.41
C GLU A 6 -29.83 -16.16 -5.86
N SER A 7 -29.99 -14.93 -6.36
CA SER A 7 -28.89 -13.99 -6.50
C SER A 7 -28.38 -13.64 -5.11
N SER A 8 -27.43 -14.44 -4.60
CA SER A 8 -26.63 -14.07 -3.44
C SER A 8 -25.64 -12.98 -3.84
N ASP A 9 -26.12 -11.75 -4.03
CA ASP A 9 -25.30 -10.55 -4.13
C ASP A 9 -24.71 -10.22 -2.75
N LYS A 10 -23.79 -11.08 -2.30
CA LYS A 10 -22.83 -10.73 -1.25
C LYS A 10 -21.59 -10.26 -1.99
N THR A 11 -21.31 -8.95 -1.92
CA THR A 11 -20.04 -8.39 -2.40
C THR A 11 -18.91 -9.26 -1.86
N ALA A 12 -18.17 -9.92 -2.76
CA ALA A 12 -17.11 -10.83 -2.38
C ALA A 12 -15.99 -10.09 -1.64
N LYS A 13 -15.38 -10.75 -0.64
CA LYS A 13 -14.21 -10.18 0.05
C LYS A 13 -13.10 -9.90 -0.99
N PRO A 14 -12.49 -8.70 -1.00
CA PRO A 14 -11.43 -8.37 -1.94
C PRO A 14 -10.25 -9.34 -1.82
N ALA A 15 -9.50 -9.48 -2.90
CA ALA A 15 -8.25 -10.23 -2.86
C ALA A 15 -7.25 -9.54 -1.92
N PRO A 16 -6.37 -10.30 -1.23
CA PRO A 16 -5.30 -9.74 -0.42
C PRO A 16 -4.38 -8.83 -1.24
N PHE A 17 -3.92 -7.74 -0.62
CA PHE A 17 -2.99 -6.80 -1.25
C PHE A 17 -1.56 -7.25 -1.02
N LYS A 18 -0.79 -7.42 -2.10
CA LYS A 18 0.59 -7.94 -2.04
C LYS A 18 1.66 -6.86 -2.16
N GLY A 19 1.27 -5.59 -2.10
CA GLY A 19 2.19 -4.46 -2.28
C GLY A 19 2.28 -3.95 -3.72
N GLU A 20 1.42 -4.41 -4.64
CA GLU A 20 1.48 -4.00 -6.04
C GLU A 20 0.90 -2.59 -6.25
N PRO A 21 1.69 -1.58 -6.63
CA PRO A 21 1.23 -0.19 -6.68
C PRO A 21 0.09 0.02 -7.68
N ALA A 22 0.16 -0.68 -8.83
CA ALA A 22 -0.86 -0.60 -9.88
C ALA A 22 -2.24 -1.12 -9.42
N LYS A 23 -2.28 -1.97 -8.37
CA LYS A 23 -3.52 -2.51 -7.82
C LYS A 23 -3.98 -1.79 -6.55
N LEU A 24 -3.21 -0.83 -6.04
CA LEU A 24 -3.46 -0.23 -4.73
C LEU A 24 -4.81 0.50 -4.68
N ASP A 25 -5.13 1.35 -5.66
CA ASP A 25 -6.41 2.07 -5.66
C ASP A 25 -7.60 1.15 -5.91
N LEU A 26 -7.41 0.10 -6.72
CA LEU A 26 -8.42 -0.92 -6.94
C LEU A 26 -8.71 -1.67 -5.63
N PHE A 27 -7.66 -2.09 -4.91
CA PHE A 27 -7.79 -2.73 -3.61
C PHE A 27 -8.54 -1.84 -2.62
N LEU A 28 -8.17 -0.57 -2.49
CA LEU A 28 -8.83 0.38 -1.56
C LEU A 28 -10.30 0.58 -1.91
N SER A 29 -10.63 0.70 -3.21
CA SER A 29 -12.00 0.90 -3.67
C SER A 29 -12.87 -0.34 -3.42
N LEU A 30 -12.37 -1.53 -3.75
CA LEU A 30 -13.05 -2.79 -3.49
C LEU A 30 -13.20 -3.04 -1.99
N PHE A 31 -12.20 -2.68 -1.19
CA PHE A 31 -12.25 -2.78 0.26
C PHE A 31 -13.38 -1.93 0.85
N ILE A 32 -13.51 -0.66 0.46
CA ILE A 32 -14.58 0.21 0.97
C ILE A 32 -15.97 -0.32 0.58
N LEU A 33 -16.13 -0.77 -0.66
CA LEU A 33 -17.38 -1.36 -1.13
C LEU A 33 -17.75 -2.60 -0.30
N TRP A 34 -16.82 -3.54 -0.13
CA TRP A 34 -17.03 -4.74 0.67
C TRP A 34 -17.25 -4.43 2.15
N ALA A 35 -16.48 -3.50 2.73
CA ALA A 35 -16.59 -3.10 4.13
C ALA A 35 -17.96 -2.47 4.41
N GLY A 36 -18.52 -1.75 3.43
CA GLY A 36 -19.88 -1.21 3.46
C GLY A 36 -20.97 -2.25 3.72
N GLU A 37 -20.73 -3.52 3.37
CA GLU A 37 -21.67 -4.62 3.63
C GLU A 37 -21.42 -5.33 4.97
N GLN A 38 -20.28 -5.06 5.63
CA GLN A 38 -19.89 -5.72 6.86
C GLN A 38 -20.43 -4.97 8.09
N LYS A 39 -21.51 -5.48 8.71
CA LYS A 39 -22.06 -4.91 9.95
C LYS A 39 -21.00 -4.73 11.06
N ARG A 40 -20.06 -5.68 11.19
CA ARG A 40 -18.99 -5.62 12.20
C ARG A 40 -18.04 -4.45 12.02
N LEU A 41 -17.90 -3.92 10.81
CA LEU A 41 -17.02 -2.79 10.48
C LEU A 41 -17.74 -1.44 10.59
N LYS A 42 -19.01 -1.43 11.02
CA LYS A 42 -19.78 -0.21 11.20
C LYS A 42 -19.81 0.24 12.66
N LEU A 43 -20.06 1.52 12.83
CA LEU A 43 -20.58 2.14 14.04
C LEU A 43 -22.08 1.88 14.14
N ASP A 44 -22.67 2.14 15.32
CA ASP A 44 -24.12 2.02 15.53
C ASP A 44 -24.92 2.98 14.63
N SER A 45 -24.29 4.07 14.19
CA SER A 45 -24.84 5.01 13.19
C SER A 45 -24.95 4.45 11.77
N GLY A 46 -24.45 3.23 11.52
CA GLY A 46 -24.40 2.61 10.21
C GLY A 46 -23.26 3.07 9.30
N LYS A 47 -22.49 4.09 9.71
CA LYS A 47 -21.25 4.52 9.04
C LYS A 47 -20.12 3.54 9.31
N LEU A 48 -19.15 3.45 8.40
CA LEU A 48 -17.93 2.68 8.62
C LEU A 48 -17.15 3.24 9.81
N ASP A 49 -16.63 2.34 10.64
CA ASP A 49 -15.72 2.64 11.74
C ASP A 49 -14.28 2.64 11.19
N PRO A 50 -13.61 3.80 11.14
CA PRO A 50 -12.27 3.91 10.59
C PRO A 50 -11.26 2.98 11.27
N ARG A 51 -11.31 2.81 12.59
CA ARG A 51 -10.35 1.98 13.33
C ARG A 51 -10.54 0.50 13.03
N LYS A 52 -11.79 0.05 12.91
CA LYS A 52 -12.11 -1.33 12.49
C LYS A 52 -11.70 -1.58 11.04
N CYS A 53 -11.96 -0.63 10.15
CA CYS A 53 -11.54 -0.69 8.76
C CYS A 53 -10.02 -0.76 8.62
N ILE A 54 -9.26 0.07 9.33
CA ILE A 54 -7.78 0.04 9.33
C ILE A 54 -7.27 -1.34 9.76
N ALA A 55 -7.76 -1.85 10.89
CA ALA A 55 -7.33 -3.16 11.38
C ALA A 55 -7.65 -4.28 10.39
N GLU A 56 -8.82 -4.25 9.75
CA GLU A 56 -9.21 -5.24 8.77
C GLU A 56 -8.39 -5.13 7.47
N ALA A 57 -8.13 -3.91 6.99
CA ALA A 57 -7.29 -3.69 5.81
C ALA A 57 -5.87 -4.22 6.03
N LEU A 58 -5.30 -4.03 7.23
CA LEU A 58 -3.99 -4.60 7.59
C LEU A 58 -3.99 -6.13 7.58
N LEU A 59 -5.06 -6.78 8.01
CA LEU A 59 -5.20 -8.25 7.94
C LEU A 59 -5.31 -8.77 6.50
N MET A 60 -5.61 -7.92 5.54
CA MET A 60 -5.67 -8.27 4.12
C MET A 60 -4.36 -7.99 3.38
N MET A 61 -3.31 -7.57 4.09
CA MET A 61 -1.97 -7.40 3.53
C MET A 61 -1.23 -8.74 3.54
N GLU A 62 -0.69 -9.14 2.39
CA GLU A 62 0.03 -10.40 2.21
C GLU A 62 1.35 -10.19 1.46
N GLY A 63 2.20 -11.22 1.46
CA GLY A 63 3.47 -11.21 0.74
C GLY A 63 4.36 -10.03 1.16
N PRO A 64 4.91 -9.25 0.20
CA PRO A 64 5.74 -8.08 0.50
C PRO A 64 5.08 -7.01 1.36
N ALA A 65 3.74 -6.92 1.38
CA ALA A 65 3.03 -5.94 2.22
C ALA A 65 2.90 -6.38 3.69
N THR A 66 3.14 -7.66 4.00
CA THR A 66 2.98 -8.22 5.35
C THR A 66 3.92 -7.56 6.34
N GLU A 67 5.17 -7.30 5.97
CA GLU A 67 6.16 -6.71 6.89
C GLU A 67 5.71 -5.33 7.37
N TRP A 68 5.27 -4.49 6.44
CA TRP A 68 4.70 -3.18 6.75
C TRP A 68 3.45 -3.32 7.62
N ALA A 69 2.54 -4.26 7.30
CA ALA A 69 1.32 -4.45 8.06
C ALA A 69 1.55 -4.97 9.49
N ALA A 70 2.54 -5.84 9.68
CA ALA A 70 2.85 -6.47 10.95
C ALA A 70 3.30 -5.45 12.01
N GLU A 71 4.03 -4.41 11.60
CA GLU A 71 4.44 -3.31 12.46
C GLU A 71 3.21 -2.61 13.08
N TYR A 72 2.26 -2.19 12.26
CA TYR A 72 1.06 -1.48 12.73
C TYR A 72 0.05 -2.39 13.41
N ALA A 73 -0.05 -3.66 13.00
CA ALA A 73 -0.85 -4.65 13.69
C ALA A 73 -0.39 -4.86 15.14
N ARG A 74 0.94 -4.77 15.39
CA ARG A 74 1.50 -4.79 16.75
C ARG A 74 1.03 -3.59 17.56
N HIS A 75 1.07 -2.37 16.99
CA HIS A 75 0.62 -1.16 17.68
C HIS A 75 -0.87 -1.25 18.05
N ILE A 76 -1.71 -1.72 17.12
CA ILE A 76 -3.14 -1.91 17.36
C ILE A 76 -3.38 -2.96 18.45
N SER A 77 -2.59 -4.05 18.47
CA SER A 77 -2.69 -5.08 19.50
C SER A 77 -2.38 -4.52 20.90
N ARG A 78 -1.38 -3.64 21.02
CA ARG A 78 -1.05 -2.97 22.29
C ARG A 78 -2.17 -2.05 22.76
N VAL A 79 -2.76 -1.29 21.85
CA VAL A 79 -3.93 -0.43 22.17
C VAL A 79 -5.11 -1.27 22.65
N ARG A 80 -5.37 -2.43 22.02
CA ARG A 80 -6.46 -3.33 22.43
C ARG A 80 -6.20 -4.03 23.76
N ALA A 81 -4.94 -4.12 24.19
CA ALA A 81 -4.55 -4.66 25.48
C ALA A 81 -4.51 -3.59 26.58
N ASP A 82 -4.97 -2.36 26.30
CA ASP A 82 -4.92 -1.20 27.20
C ASP A 82 -3.50 -0.94 27.76
N GLU A 83 -2.47 -1.21 26.95
CA GLU A 83 -1.08 -0.98 27.34
C GLU A 83 -0.81 0.52 27.51
N ALA A 84 -0.17 0.89 28.62
CA ALA A 84 0.11 2.28 28.94
C ALA A 84 0.97 2.96 27.86
N GLY A 85 0.48 4.08 27.32
CA GLY A 85 1.18 4.83 26.26
C GLY A 85 0.98 4.26 24.84
N ALA A 86 0.19 3.19 24.66
CA ALA A 86 -0.13 2.70 23.33
C ALA A 86 -1.05 3.68 22.59
N VAL A 87 -0.68 4.03 21.35
CA VAL A 87 -1.43 4.94 20.49
C VAL A 87 -1.88 4.21 19.23
N PHE A 88 -3.14 4.42 18.85
CA PHE A 88 -3.66 3.85 17.60
C PHE A 88 -3.00 4.55 16.40
N PRO A 89 -2.40 3.81 15.45
CA PRO A 89 -1.73 4.40 14.29
C PRO A 89 -2.62 5.36 13.50
N TRP A 90 -2.04 6.41 12.94
CA TRP A 90 -2.75 7.42 12.12
C TRP A 90 -3.94 8.07 12.85
N GLU A 91 -3.92 8.11 14.19
CA GLU A 91 -5.01 8.61 15.04
C GLU A 91 -6.33 7.82 14.89
N GLY A 92 -6.28 6.67 14.20
CA GLY A 92 -7.46 5.94 13.77
C GLY A 92 -8.22 6.63 12.65
N ASN A 93 -7.58 7.51 11.88
CA ASN A 93 -8.16 8.17 10.73
C ASN A 93 -7.89 7.38 9.44
N TRP A 94 -8.95 7.09 8.68
CA TRP A 94 -8.86 6.31 7.44
C TRP A 94 -8.06 7.01 6.33
N ASP A 95 -8.23 8.31 6.17
CA ASP A 95 -7.54 9.07 5.12
C ASP A 95 -6.02 9.11 5.39
N ASN A 96 -5.62 9.32 6.64
CA ASN A 96 -4.22 9.27 7.05
C ASN A 96 -3.60 7.88 6.80
N PHE A 97 -4.35 6.80 7.09
CA PHE A 97 -3.93 5.45 6.76
C PHE A 97 -3.74 5.25 5.25
N THR A 98 -4.73 5.60 4.43
CA THR A 98 -4.64 5.42 2.97
C THR A 98 -3.55 6.27 2.35
N HIS A 99 -3.29 7.47 2.90
CA HIS A 99 -2.17 8.30 2.50
C HIS A 99 -0.83 7.61 2.79
N ALA A 100 -0.62 7.14 4.02
CA ALA A 100 0.59 6.42 4.39
C ALA A 100 0.81 5.15 3.55
N LEU A 101 -0.27 4.41 3.28
CA LEU A 101 -0.24 3.23 2.42
C LEU A 101 0.17 3.58 0.98
N LYS A 102 -0.39 4.66 0.42
CA LYS A 102 -0.03 5.16 -0.91
C LYS A 102 1.42 5.62 -0.97
N VAL A 103 1.90 6.34 0.04
CA VAL A 103 3.30 6.74 0.12
C VAL A 103 4.20 5.51 0.13
N GLN A 104 3.92 4.54 1.01
CA GLN A 104 4.73 3.33 1.13
C GLN A 104 4.82 2.57 -0.20
N PHE A 105 3.69 2.26 -0.83
CA PHE A 105 3.67 1.34 -1.97
C PHE A 105 3.81 2.02 -3.33
N ARG A 106 3.49 3.32 -3.49
CA ARG A 106 3.77 4.03 -4.75
C ARG A 106 5.21 4.53 -4.81
N VAL A 107 5.73 5.15 -3.75
CA VAL A 107 7.09 5.71 -3.76
C VAL A 107 8.14 4.59 -3.82
N ALA A 108 7.95 3.49 -3.09
CA ALA A 108 8.86 2.35 -3.17
C ALA A 108 8.96 1.77 -4.59
N ASN A 109 7.86 1.80 -5.36
CA ASN A 109 7.89 1.37 -6.75
C ASN A 109 8.52 2.38 -7.69
N GLU A 110 8.33 3.69 -7.48
CA GLU A 110 9.05 4.70 -8.27
C GLU A 110 10.56 4.57 -8.07
N GLN A 111 11.00 4.36 -6.83
CA GLN A 111 12.41 4.09 -6.52
C GLN A 111 12.90 2.79 -7.16
N GLN A 112 12.13 1.70 -7.06
CA GLN A 112 12.51 0.43 -7.69
C GLN A 112 12.54 0.52 -9.22
N LEU A 113 11.58 1.22 -9.82
CA LEU A 113 11.54 1.48 -11.26
C LEU A 113 12.76 2.31 -11.68
N ALA A 114 13.11 3.35 -10.93
CA ALA A 114 14.29 4.16 -11.18
C ALA A 114 15.57 3.34 -11.12
N LYS A 115 15.70 2.45 -10.12
CA LYS A 115 16.83 1.51 -9.99
C LYS A 115 16.92 0.59 -11.19
N ASN A 116 15.81 -0.06 -11.57
CA ASN A 116 15.76 -0.95 -12.73
C ASN A 116 16.07 -0.19 -14.04
N LYS A 117 15.61 1.06 -14.18
CA LYS A 117 15.90 1.91 -15.34
C LYS A 117 17.36 2.31 -15.42
N LEU A 118 18.01 2.58 -14.29
CA LEU A 118 19.45 2.84 -14.21
C LEU A 118 20.29 1.61 -14.53
N GLU A 119 19.95 0.45 -13.98
CA GLU A 119 20.63 -0.82 -14.28
C GLU A 119 20.52 -1.23 -15.74
N ALA A 120 19.39 -0.92 -16.38
CA ALA A 120 19.20 -1.14 -17.80
C ALA A 120 19.76 -0.02 -18.68
N LEU A 121 20.20 1.12 -18.11
CA LEU A 121 20.65 2.28 -18.87
C LEU A 121 22.02 1.99 -19.48
N LYS A 122 22.08 1.96 -20.81
CA LYS A 122 23.33 1.85 -21.57
C LYS A 122 23.47 3.06 -22.48
N GLN A 123 24.70 3.55 -22.65
CA GLN A 123 24.98 4.71 -23.51
C GLN A 123 24.50 4.46 -24.95
N GLY A 124 24.87 3.31 -25.54
CA GLY A 124 24.50 2.99 -26.93
C GLY A 124 24.89 4.13 -27.88
N ASP A 125 23.96 4.56 -28.72
CA ASP A 125 24.16 5.65 -29.68
C ASP A 125 23.94 7.07 -29.09
N LYS A 126 23.68 7.19 -27.78
CA LYS A 126 23.45 8.49 -27.14
C LYS A 126 24.77 9.24 -26.95
N THR A 127 24.71 10.55 -27.11
CA THR A 127 25.84 11.41 -26.73
C THR A 127 26.08 11.32 -25.23
N VAL A 128 27.32 11.56 -24.80
CA VAL A 128 27.70 11.56 -23.38
C VAL A 128 26.83 12.53 -22.56
N VAL A 129 26.44 13.66 -23.16
CA VAL A 129 25.57 14.66 -22.53
C VAL A 129 24.15 14.14 -22.32
N GLU A 130 23.55 13.52 -23.34
CA GLU A 130 22.20 12.94 -23.23
C GLU A 130 22.17 11.78 -22.24
N PHE A 131 23.20 10.92 -22.27
CA PHE A 131 23.31 9.83 -21.31
C PHE A 131 23.40 10.33 -19.88
N SER A 132 24.28 11.31 -19.62
CA SER A 132 24.48 11.86 -18.28
C SER A 132 23.26 12.61 -17.74
N GLN A 133 22.46 13.27 -18.60
CA GLN A 133 21.17 13.85 -18.21
C GLN A 133 20.14 12.78 -17.82
N ILE A 134 19.99 11.74 -18.63
CA ILE A 134 19.06 10.63 -18.34
C ILE A 134 19.49 9.88 -17.08
N PHE A 135 20.79 9.66 -16.90
CA PHE A 135 21.35 9.04 -15.70
C PHE A 135 21.00 9.85 -14.45
N LYS A 136 21.26 11.17 -14.45
CA LYS A 136 20.95 12.05 -13.31
C LYS A 136 19.45 12.06 -12.97
N MET A 137 18.59 12.15 -13.99
CA MET A 137 17.14 12.16 -13.80
C MET A 137 16.63 10.89 -13.10
N TRP A 138 17.18 9.72 -13.43
CA TRP A 138 16.80 8.48 -12.75
C TRP A 138 17.49 8.33 -11.39
N ALA A 139 18.75 8.76 -11.27
CA ALA A 139 19.53 8.72 -10.04
C ALA A 139 18.84 9.47 -8.90
N GLU A 140 18.35 10.68 -9.16
CA GLU A 140 17.58 11.48 -8.20
C GLU A 140 16.33 10.74 -7.68
N LYS A 141 15.75 9.86 -8.48
CA LYS A 141 14.53 9.09 -8.13
C LYS A 141 14.81 7.77 -7.42
N THR A 142 16.07 7.31 -7.37
CA THR A 142 16.43 6.04 -6.70
C THR A 142 16.55 6.15 -5.19
N GLY A 143 16.83 7.36 -4.68
CA GLY A 143 17.24 7.60 -3.30
C GLY A 143 18.67 7.16 -2.98
N PHE A 144 19.51 6.86 -3.98
CA PHE A 144 20.94 6.57 -3.77
C PHE A 144 21.74 7.83 -3.51
N SER A 145 22.81 7.70 -2.72
CA SER A 145 23.82 8.76 -2.58
C SER A 145 24.74 8.83 -3.80
N ASP A 146 25.44 9.95 -4.00
CA ASP A 146 26.43 10.09 -5.08
C ASP A 146 27.52 9.00 -5.01
N GLN A 147 27.87 8.56 -3.80
CA GLN A 147 28.85 7.51 -3.57
C GLN A 147 28.33 6.12 -3.97
N ASP A 148 27.05 5.83 -3.68
CA ASP A 148 26.41 4.59 -4.12
C ASP A 148 26.30 4.53 -5.65
N LEU A 149 26.01 5.67 -6.28
CA LEU A 149 25.90 5.78 -7.73
C LEU A 149 27.25 5.54 -8.41
N GLN A 150 28.33 6.14 -7.90
CA GLN A 150 29.70 5.91 -8.41
C GLN A 150 30.20 4.48 -8.20
N TYR A 151 29.77 3.81 -7.12
CA TYR A 151 30.19 2.44 -6.86
C TYR A 151 29.46 1.42 -7.75
N LYS A 152 28.23 1.71 -8.17
CA LYS A 152 27.37 0.78 -8.91
C LYS A 152 27.37 0.95 -10.43
N PHE A 153 27.62 2.16 -10.96
CA PHE A 153 27.44 2.50 -12.37
C PHE A 153 28.63 3.25 -12.94
#